data_AF-A0A1I5NAK4-F1
#
_entry.id   AF-A0A1I5NAK4-F1
#
_cell.length_a   1.000
_cell.length_b   1.000
_cell.length_c   1.000
_cell.angle_alpha   90.00
_cell.angle_beta   90.00
_cell.angle_gamma   90.00
#
_symmetry.space_group_name_H-M   'P 1'
#
loop_
_entity.id
_entity.type
_entity.pdbx_description
1 polymer ?
#
loop_
_entity_poly.entity_id
_entity_poly.type
_entity_poly.pdbx_seq_one_letter_code
_entity_poly.pdbx_strand_id
1 'polypeptide(L)'
;MPASAPATPAAPVVKGTPFHIGELATRTGRTVHAIRWYETQGLVPGVARDDGGRRLYGELHVGWLDLMERLRRTGMSIAEMREYTALALQGKATLQQRRDMLAAHRARVTETIADWKKALTLVDRKIDFYDAWMASGHRPPLIPADTPRAAPPKRRKAP
;
A
#
# COMPACT_ATOMS: atom_id res chain seq x y z
N MET A 1 -7.09 37.46 -19.33
CA MET A 1 -7.22 37.23 -17.87
C MET A 1 -8.69 37.08 -17.53
N PRO A 2 -9.05 36.10 -16.69
CA PRO A 2 -9.51 36.49 -15.37
C PRO A 2 -8.63 35.86 -14.29
N ALA A 3 -8.37 36.65 -13.27
CA ALA A 3 -7.62 36.25 -12.08
C ALA A 3 -8.35 35.09 -11.39
N SER A 4 -7.69 33.94 -11.32
CA SER A 4 -8.08 32.86 -10.43
C SER A 4 -7.92 33.38 -9.01
N ALA A 5 -9.04 33.61 -8.32
CA ALA A 5 -9.04 33.94 -6.90
C ALA A 5 -8.24 32.86 -6.12
N PRO A 6 -7.48 33.23 -5.09
CA PRO A 6 -6.84 32.23 -4.25
C PRO A 6 -7.94 31.41 -3.59
N ALA A 7 -7.92 30.10 -3.81
CA ALA A 7 -8.71 29.17 -3.01
C ALA A 7 -8.32 29.38 -1.55
N THR A 8 -9.24 29.92 -0.75
CA THR A 8 -9.12 29.98 0.71
C THR A 8 -8.66 28.60 1.19
N PRO A 9 -7.60 28.48 2.00
CA PRO A 9 -7.25 27.20 2.59
C PRO A 9 -8.45 26.76 3.41
N ALA A 10 -9.11 25.68 2.98
CA ALA A 10 -10.20 25.09 3.72
C ALA A 10 -9.67 24.78 5.12
N ALA A 11 -10.14 25.55 6.11
CA ALA A 11 -9.82 25.32 7.51
C ALA A 11 -10.09 23.84 7.82
N PRO A 12 -9.22 23.16 8.59
CA PRO A 12 -9.40 21.74 8.78
C PRO A 12 -10.66 21.47 9.58
N VAL A 13 -11.55 20.69 8.99
CA VAL A 13 -12.76 20.25 9.65
C VAL A 13 -12.37 19.13 10.62
N VAL A 14 -11.88 19.49 11.81
CA VAL A 14 -11.82 18.56 12.94
C VAL A 14 -13.27 18.27 13.35
N LYS A 15 -13.84 17.18 12.84
CA LYS A 15 -15.13 16.67 13.31
C LYS A 15 -14.90 15.86 14.59
N GLY A 16 -15.62 16.20 15.65
CA GLY A 16 -15.51 15.57 16.98
C GLY A 16 -14.59 16.35 17.94
N THR A 17 -14.47 15.86 19.17
CA THR A 17 -13.59 16.47 20.19
C THR A 17 -12.13 16.38 19.73
N PRO A 18 -11.42 17.51 19.55
CA PRO A 18 -10.03 17.48 19.13
C PRO A 18 -9.14 16.88 20.22
N PHE A 19 -8.07 16.20 19.82
CA PHE A 19 -7.11 15.56 20.73
C PHE A 19 -5.67 15.75 20.29
N HIS A 20 -4.71 15.51 21.19
CA HIS A 20 -3.28 15.71 20.94
C HIS A 20 -2.58 14.46 20.40
N ILE A 21 -1.30 14.63 20.03
CA ILE A 21 -0.48 13.58 19.39
C ILE A 21 -0.35 12.30 20.22
N GLY A 22 -0.39 12.39 21.55
CA GLY A 22 -0.33 11.22 22.42
C GLY A 22 -1.56 10.33 22.28
N GLU A 23 -2.74 10.93 22.17
CA GLU A 23 -3.97 10.20 21.94
C GLU A 23 -4.04 9.66 20.50
N LEU A 24 -3.57 10.44 19.52
CA LEU A 24 -3.45 9.95 18.15
C LEU A 24 -2.51 8.73 18.06
N ALA A 25 -1.39 8.74 18.79
CA ALA A 25 -0.46 7.62 18.90
C ALA A 25 -1.16 6.37 19.46
N THR A 26 -1.88 6.50 20.57
CA THR A 26 -2.64 5.40 21.17
C THR A 26 -3.70 4.85 20.22
N ARG A 27 -4.51 5.72 19.60
CA ARG A 27 -5.60 5.31 18.70
C ARG A 27 -5.12 4.65 17.42
N THR A 28 -3.96 5.08 16.91
CA THR A 28 -3.37 4.54 15.68
C THR A 28 -2.39 3.40 15.94
N GLY A 29 -2.07 3.08 17.20
CA GLY A 29 -1.03 2.11 17.55
C GLY A 29 0.37 2.50 17.05
N ARG A 30 0.62 3.79 16.81
CA ARG A 30 1.88 4.31 16.26
C ARG A 30 2.66 5.09 17.31
N THR A 31 3.97 5.13 17.17
CA THR A 31 4.78 6.01 18.03
C THR A 31 4.56 7.47 17.66
N VAL A 32 4.71 8.37 18.64
CA VAL A 32 4.72 9.82 18.40
C VAL A 32 5.77 10.21 17.37
N HIS A 33 6.93 9.55 17.38
CA HIS A 33 7.99 9.78 16.41
C HIS A 33 7.53 9.44 14.98
N ALA A 34 6.84 8.30 14.78
CA ALA A 34 6.29 7.93 13.48
C ALA A 34 5.27 8.96 12.98
N ILE A 35 4.37 9.45 13.86
CA ILE A 35 3.41 10.49 13.49
C ILE A 35 4.13 11.77 13.07
N ARG A 36 5.11 12.24 13.84
CA ARG A 36 5.91 13.43 13.49
C ARG A 36 6.65 13.27 12.18
N TRP A 37 7.13 12.06 11.89
CA TRP A 37 7.72 11.75 10.59
C TRP A 37 6.70 11.96 9.46
N TYR A 38 5.48 11.42 9.57
CA TYR A 38 4.41 11.64 8.59
C TYR A 38 4.10 13.12 8.39
N GLU A 39 4.04 13.90 9.48
CA GLU A 39 3.84 15.35 9.41
C GLU A 39 4.99 16.06 8.69
N THR A 40 6.23 15.68 8.97
CA THR A 40 7.43 16.25 8.35
C THR A 40 7.49 15.94 6.86
N GLN A 41 6.98 14.78 6.46
CA GLN A 41 6.79 14.44 5.06
C GLN A 41 5.59 15.16 4.41
N GLY A 42 4.82 15.97 5.13
CA GLY A 42 3.65 16.67 4.59
C GLY A 42 2.48 15.73 4.27
N LEU A 43 2.41 14.59 4.95
CA LEU A 43 1.42 13.53 4.72
C LEU A 43 0.23 13.60 5.67
N VAL A 44 0.15 14.60 6.53
CA VAL A 44 -0.95 14.80 7.48
C VAL A 44 -1.59 16.16 7.19
N PRO A 45 -2.60 16.22 6.31
CA PRO A 45 -3.27 17.46 5.96
C PRO A 45 -4.18 17.92 7.09
N GLY A 46 -4.34 19.23 7.24
CA GLY A 46 -5.42 19.75 8.08
C GLY A 46 -5.18 19.65 9.59
N VAL A 47 -3.93 19.74 10.04
CA VAL A 47 -3.64 19.80 11.47
C VAL A 47 -3.92 21.22 12.00
N ALA A 48 -4.92 21.34 12.87
CA ALA A 48 -5.24 22.60 13.55
C ALA A 48 -4.26 22.86 14.70
N ARG A 49 -4.28 24.08 15.24
CA ARG A 49 -3.55 24.43 16.46
C ARG A 49 -4.49 25.00 17.51
N ASP A 50 -4.24 24.70 18.78
CA ASP A 50 -4.90 25.37 19.90
C ASP A 50 -4.32 26.77 20.16
N ASP A 51 -4.91 27.51 21.10
CA ASP A 51 -4.46 28.85 21.50
C ASP A 51 -3.03 28.86 22.08
N GLY A 52 -2.57 27.70 22.58
CA GLY A 52 -1.20 27.48 23.05
C GLY A 52 -0.22 27.06 21.95
N GLY A 53 -0.65 27.04 20.68
CA GLY A 53 0.15 26.65 19.52
C GLY A 53 0.40 25.15 19.36
N ARG A 54 -0.25 24.29 20.16
CA ARG A 54 -0.11 22.83 20.09
C ARG A 54 -1.01 22.27 19.01
N ARG A 55 -0.54 21.22 18.34
CA ARG A 55 -1.29 20.54 17.28
C ARG A 55 -2.51 19.81 17.84
N LEU A 56 -3.64 19.98 17.15
CA LEU A 56 -4.90 19.32 17.40
C LEU A 56 -5.24 18.39 16.23
N TYR A 57 -5.58 17.16 16.59
CA TYR A 57 -6.01 16.10 15.69
C TYR A 57 -7.46 15.74 15.96
N GLY A 58 -8.01 14.87 15.13
CA GLY A 58 -9.40 14.42 15.18
C GLY A 58 -9.51 13.10 14.42
N GLU A 59 -10.72 12.53 14.39
CA GLU A 59 -10.93 11.18 13.84
C GLU A 59 -10.45 11.00 12.39
N LEU A 60 -10.59 12.05 11.57
CA LEU A 60 -10.12 12.02 10.18
C LEU A 60 -8.61 11.72 10.10
N HIS A 61 -7.82 12.22 11.05
CA HIS A 61 -6.38 11.99 11.10
C HIS A 61 -6.04 10.52 11.42
N VAL A 62 -6.88 9.83 12.19
CA VAL A 62 -6.70 8.40 12.51
C VAL A 62 -6.82 7.58 11.23
N GLY A 63 -7.95 7.72 10.52
CA GLY A 63 -8.18 7.02 9.26
C GLY A 63 -7.17 7.41 8.17
N TRP A 64 -6.74 8.67 8.17
CA TRP A 64 -5.73 9.16 7.22
C TRP A 64 -4.36 8.52 7.43
N LEU A 65 -3.88 8.44 8.69
CA LEU A 65 -2.62 7.77 9.00
C LEU A 65 -2.67 6.27 8.71
N ASP A 66 -3.83 5.63 8.90
CA ASP A 66 -4.07 4.25 8.49
C ASP A 66 -3.97 4.04 6.99
N LEU A 67 -4.54 4.96 6.21
CA LEU A 67 -4.39 4.93 4.76
C LEU A 67 -2.93 5.13 4.35
N MET A 68 -2.25 6.17 4.84
CA MET A 68 -0.86 6.47 4.47
C MET A 68 0.10 5.33 4.79
N GLU A 69 -0.07 4.68 5.96
CA GLU A 69 0.75 3.52 6.31
C GLU A 69 0.49 2.34 5.36
N ARG A 70 -0.78 2.04 5.05
CA ARG A 70 -1.11 0.95 4.12
C ARG A 70 -0.52 1.20 2.75
N LEU A 71 -0.71 2.40 2.19
CA LEU A 71 -0.16 2.80 0.89
C LEU A 71 1.37 2.68 0.86
N ARG A 72 2.05 3.14 1.92
CA ARG A 72 3.51 3.03 2.05
C ARG A 72 3.95 1.57 2.10
N ARG A 73 3.31 0.73 2.91
CA ARG A 73 3.66 -0.70 3.05
C ARG A 73 3.41 -1.49 1.77
N THR A 74 2.45 -1.06 0.95
CA THR A 74 2.16 -1.66 -0.36
C THR A 74 2.95 -1.04 -1.51
N GLY A 75 3.96 -0.21 -1.20
CA GLY A 75 4.93 0.28 -2.19
C GLY A 75 4.56 1.58 -2.90
N MET A 76 3.60 2.35 -2.38
CA MET A 76 3.41 3.72 -2.86
C MET A 76 4.56 4.61 -2.38
N SER A 77 5.16 5.36 -3.30
CA SER A 77 6.27 6.25 -2.98
C SER A 77 5.83 7.44 -2.13
N ILE A 78 6.77 8.04 -1.38
CA ILE A 78 6.51 9.27 -0.61
C ILE A 78 6.05 10.41 -1.52
N ALA A 79 6.58 10.48 -2.76
CA ALA A 79 6.18 11.47 -3.74
C ALA A 79 4.70 11.32 -4.14
N GLU A 80 4.25 10.11 -4.47
CA GLU A 80 2.83 9.83 -4.79
C GLU A 80 1.92 10.09 -3.59
N MET A 81 2.34 9.72 -2.37
CA MET A 81 1.55 10.00 -1.16
C MET A 81 1.41 11.51 -0.89
N ARG A 82 2.45 12.31 -1.18
CA ARG A 82 2.39 13.77 -1.12
C ARG A 82 1.43 14.35 -2.14
N GLU A 83 1.47 13.86 -3.37
CA GLU A 83 0.54 14.26 -4.42
C GLU A 83 -0.91 13.94 -4.03
N TYR A 84 -1.16 12.71 -3.56
CA TYR A 84 -2.48 12.32 -3.07
C TYR A 84 -2.97 13.23 -1.93
N THR A 85 -2.07 13.59 -1.00
CA THR A 85 -2.37 14.52 0.10
C THR A 85 -2.68 15.92 -0.39
N ALA A 86 -1.93 16.44 -1.36
CA ALA A 86 -2.16 17.74 -1.97
C ALA A 86 -3.51 17.80 -2.72
N LEU A 87 -3.87 16.73 -3.43
CA LEU A 87 -5.18 16.61 -4.06
C LEU A 87 -6.30 16.60 -3.02
N ALA A 88 -6.12 15.90 -1.89
CA ALA A 88 -7.16 15.84 -0.87
C ALA A 88 -7.45 17.19 -0.21
N LEU A 89 -6.44 18.05 -0.06
CA LEU A 89 -6.59 19.42 0.43
C LEU A 89 -7.46 20.31 -0.49
N GLN A 90 -7.51 20.01 -1.79
CA GLN A 90 -8.35 20.72 -2.76
C GLN A 90 -9.83 20.30 -2.71
N GLY A 91 -10.19 19.35 -1.84
CA GLY A 91 -11.57 18.97 -1.60
C GLY A 91 -12.22 18.27 -2.79
N LYS A 92 -13.51 18.56 -3.03
CA LYS A 92 -14.34 17.77 -3.97
C LYS A 92 -13.88 17.83 -5.43
N ALA A 93 -13.18 18.89 -5.83
CA ALA A 93 -12.73 19.10 -7.22
C ALA A 93 -11.79 17.99 -7.72
N THR A 94 -11.06 17.34 -6.82
CA THR A 94 -10.02 16.35 -7.16
C THR A 94 -10.43 14.91 -6.85
N LEU A 95 -11.73 14.65 -6.58
CA LEU A 95 -12.19 13.31 -6.22
C LEU A 95 -11.84 12.26 -7.28
N GLN A 96 -12.00 12.61 -8.56
CA GLN A 96 -11.69 11.72 -9.67
C GLN A 96 -10.19 11.39 -9.73
N GLN A 97 -9.32 12.41 -9.64
CA GLN A 97 -7.87 12.23 -9.65
C GLN A 97 -7.39 11.34 -8.50
N ARG A 98 -7.91 11.57 -7.27
CA ARG A 98 -7.60 10.74 -6.11
C ARG A 98 -8.02 9.29 -6.30
N ARG A 99 -9.24 9.08 -6.82
CA ARG A 99 -9.77 7.74 -7.12
C ARG A 99 -8.91 7.03 -8.16
N ASP A 100 -8.46 7.73 -9.18
CA ASP A 100 -7.63 7.14 -10.25
C ASP A 100 -6.21 6.82 -9.78
N MET A 101 -5.59 7.67 -8.94
CA MET A 101 -4.31 7.33 -8.28
C MET A 101 -4.42 6.05 -7.44
N LEU A 102 -5.48 5.92 -6.63
CA LEU A 102 -5.71 4.72 -5.83
C LEU A 102 -6.01 3.49 -6.69
N ALA A 103 -6.74 3.66 -7.80
CA ALA A 103 -7.01 2.58 -8.75
C ALA A 103 -5.73 2.08 -9.44
N ALA A 104 -4.86 3.00 -9.87
CA ALA A 104 -3.56 2.67 -10.44
C ALA A 104 -2.67 1.94 -9.43
N HIS A 105 -2.63 2.40 -8.18
CA HIS A 105 -1.92 1.71 -7.11
C HIS A 105 -2.50 0.30 -6.84
N ARG A 106 -3.83 0.17 -6.80
CA ARG A 106 -4.50 -1.13 -6.64
C ARG A 106 -4.07 -2.13 -7.72
N ALA A 107 -3.96 -1.69 -8.97
CA ALA A 107 -3.51 -2.54 -10.06
C ALA A 107 -2.10 -3.08 -9.82
N ARG A 108 -1.14 -2.20 -9.45
CA ARG A 108 0.24 -2.60 -9.13
C ARG A 108 0.31 -3.57 -7.95
N VAL A 109 -0.43 -3.31 -6.87
CA VAL A 109 -0.47 -4.20 -5.70
C VAL A 109 -1.04 -5.57 -6.08
N THR A 110 -2.06 -5.61 -6.94
CA THR A 110 -2.69 -6.86 -7.38
C THR A 110 -1.72 -7.70 -8.21
N GLU A 111 -0.93 -7.07 -9.08
CA GLU A 111 0.12 -7.72 -9.87
C GLU A 111 1.20 -8.32 -8.94
N THR A 112 1.70 -7.54 -8.00
CA THR A 112 2.68 -8.01 -7.00
C THR A 112 2.15 -9.21 -6.20
N ILE A 113 0.88 -9.17 -5.75
CA ILE A 113 0.26 -10.29 -5.04
C ILE A 113 0.22 -11.54 -5.93
N ALA A 114 -0.11 -11.39 -7.21
CA ALA A 114 -0.15 -12.53 -8.14
C ALA A 114 1.24 -13.17 -8.29
N ASP A 115 2.29 -12.36 -8.39
CA ASP A 115 3.66 -12.86 -8.51
C ASP A 115 4.17 -13.50 -7.22
N TRP A 116 3.87 -12.90 -6.05
CA TRP A 116 4.18 -13.51 -4.76
C TRP A 116 3.47 -14.85 -4.55
N LYS A 117 2.23 -14.99 -5.01
CA LYS A 117 1.54 -16.30 -4.97
C LYS A 117 2.24 -17.35 -5.83
N LYS A 118 2.70 -17.00 -7.03
CA LYS A 118 3.47 -17.91 -7.89
C LYS A 118 4.78 -18.32 -7.22
N ALA A 119 5.50 -17.36 -6.63
CA ALA A 119 6.73 -17.60 -5.91
C ALA A 119 6.50 -18.50 -4.68
N LEU A 120 5.44 -18.24 -3.91
CA LEU A 120 5.05 -19.06 -2.76
C LEU A 120 4.79 -20.51 -3.17
N THR A 121 4.04 -20.74 -4.26
CA THR A 121 3.82 -22.09 -4.80
C THR A 121 5.13 -22.83 -5.12
N LEU A 122 6.14 -22.12 -5.64
CA LEU A 122 7.46 -22.73 -5.89
C LEU A 122 8.19 -23.08 -4.59
N VAL A 123 8.12 -22.21 -3.60
CA VAL A 123 8.69 -22.44 -2.26
C VAL A 123 8.02 -23.63 -1.59
N ASP A 124 6.70 -23.71 -1.61
CA ASP A 124 5.93 -24.82 -1.02
C ASP A 124 6.33 -26.15 -1.66
N ARG A 125 6.41 -26.23 -2.99
CA ARG A 125 6.91 -27.42 -3.70
C ARG A 125 8.33 -27.81 -3.30
N LYS A 126 9.18 -26.84 -2.96
CA LYS A 126 10.54 -27.12 -2.49
C LYS A 126 10.56 -27.63 -1.06
N ILE A 127 9.66 -27.15 -0.21
CA ILE A 127 9.47 -27.69 1.14
C ILE A 127 9.01 -29.15 1.04
N ASP A 128 7.96 -29.43 0.26
CA ASP A 128 7.45 -30.80 0.04
C ASP A 128 8.53 -31.75 -0.48
N PHE A 129 9.37 -31.25 -1.39
CA PHE A 129 10.50 -32.00 -1.92
C PHE A 129 11.49 -32.40 -0.82
N TYR A 130 11.81 -31.49 0.10
CA TYR A 130 12.73 -31.80 1.21
C TYR A 130 12.07 -32.71 2.23
N ASP A 131 10.79 -32.52 2.53
CA ASP A 131 10.05 -33.40 3.44
C ASP A 131 10.02 -34.84 2.93
N ALA A 132 9.77 -35.03 1.63
CA ALA A 132 9.83 -36.34 0.99
C ALA A 132 11.23 -36.95 1.02
N TRP A 133 12.29 -36.16 0.86
CA TRP A 133 13.67 -36.66 1.00
C TRP A 133 13.95 -37.09 2.43
N MET A 134 13.67 -36.23 3.42
CA MET A 134 13.89 -36.54 4.82
C MET A 134 13.15 -37.80 5.27
N ALA A 135 11.92 -38.01 4.78
CA ALA A 135 11.13 -39.19 5.09
C ALA A 135 11.65 -40.47 4.42
N SER A 136 12.15 -40.40 3.18
CA SER A 136 12.55 -41.59 2.41
C SER A 136 14.04 -41.92 2.49
N GLY A 137 14.87 -41.00 2.99
CA GLY A 137 16.33 -41.08 2.98
C GLY A 137 16.97 -40.90 1.59
N HIS A 138 16.17 -40.77 0.54
CA HIS A 138 16.64 -40.67 -0.85
C HIS A 138 16.08 -39.42 -1.52
N ARG A 139 16.87 -38.82 -2.41
CA ARG A 139 16.49 -37.58 -3.09
C ARG A 139 15.31 -37.83 -4.04
N PRO A 140 14.15 -37.15 -3.88
CA PRO A 140 13.06 -37.24 -4.82
C PRO A 140 13.46 -36.71 -6.21
N PRO A 141 12.80 -37.14 -7.30
CA PRO A 141 13.00 -36.54 -8.61
C PRO A 141 12.51 -35.09 -8.64
N LEU A 142 13.16 -34.24 -9.43
CA LEU A 142 12.87 -32.79 -9.51
C LEU A 142 11.53 -32.45 -10.20
N ILE A 143 10.85 -33.43 -10.78
CA ILE A 143 9.59 -33.27 -11.51
C ILE A 143 8.58 -34.21 -10.84
N PRO A 144 7.40 -33.73 -10.37
CA PRO A 144 6.28 -34.63 -10.07
C PRO A 144 5.95 -35.39 -11.36
N ALA A 145 5.87 -36.71 -11.31
CA ALA A 145 5.77 -37.59 -12.48
C ALA A 145 4.48 -37.48 -13.32
N ASP A 146 3.73 -36.37 -13.22
CA ASP A 146 2.47 -36.12 -13.92
C ASP A 146 2.58 -34.97 -14.92
N THR A 147 3.54 -35.06 -15.85
CA THR A 147 3.42 -34.34 -17.12
C THR A 147 3.27 -35.40 -18.21
N PRO A 148 2.14 -35.47 -18.94
CA PRO A 148 2.03 -36.32 -20.11
C PRO A 148 3.12 -35.90 -21.08
N ARG A 149 4.13 -36.75 -21.25
CA ARG A 149 5.19 -36.56 -22.23
C ARG A 149 4.55 -36.55 -23.61
N ALA A 150 4.35 -35.37 -24.19
CA ALA A 150 3.93 -35.25 -25.58
C ALA A 150 4.93 -36.03 -26.45
N ALA A 151 4.43 -37.01 -27.18
CA ALA A 151 5.24 -37.88 -28.02
C ALA A 151 5.98 -37.02 -29.07
N PRO A 152 7.27 -37.29 -29.34
CA PRO A 152 8.02 -36.52 -30.34
C PRO A 152 7.37 -36.69 -31.73
N PRO A 153 7.34 -35.64 -32.56
CA PRO A 153 6.72 -35.70 -33.88
C PRO A 153 7.46 -36.74 -34.74
N LYS A 154 6.70 -37.67 -35.34
CA LYS A 154 7.23 -38.68 -36.26
C LYS A 154 7.88 -37.97 -37.46
N ARG A 155 9.19 -38.12 -37.62
CA ARG A 155 9.93 -37.67 -38.81
C ARG A 155 9.32 -38.34 -40.04
N ARG A 156 8.64 -37.57 -40.89
CA ARG A 156 8.29 -38.00 -42.25
C ARG A 156 9.58 -38.09 -43.06
N LYS A 157 9.90 -39.29 -43.57
CA LYS A 157 10.86 -39.44 -44.67
C LYS A 157 10.17 -38.98 -45.95
N ALA A 158 10.74 -37.98 -46.62
CA ALA A 158 10.35 -37.61 -47.98
C ALA A 158 11.13 -38.49 -48.97
N PRO A 159 10.48 -39.05 -50.01
CA PRO A 159 11.15 -39.52 -51.21
C PRO A 159 11.55 -38.36 -52.14
#